data_AF-A0A651H733-F1
#
_entry.id   AF-A0A651H733-F1
#
_cell.length_a   1.000
_cell.length_b   1.000
_cell.length_c   1.000
_cell.angle_alpha   90.00
_cell.angle_beta   90.00
_cell.angle_gamma   90.00
#
_symmetry.space_group_name_H-M   'P 1'
#
loop_
_entity.id
_entity.type
_entity.pdbx_description
1 polymer ?
#
loop_
_entity_poly.entity_id
_entity_poly.type
_entity_poly.pdbx_seq_one_letter_code
_entity_poly.pdbx_strand_id
1 'polypeptide(L)'
;MEGALRSVRALEGVLRSPEGAGTRPYPDLPSELPLRLRQFLDERRRKGRLEWTLQSDPLRGWVLRWKEYTMEGNVRGSGRLYERPHAWIND
;
A
#
# COMPACT_ATOMS: atom_id res chain seq x y z
N MET A 1 27.05 11.76 -19.41
CA MET A 1 26.43 10.55 -18.84
C MET A 1 25.90 10.90 -17.46
N GLU A 2 24.66 11.40 -17.38
CA GLU A 2 24.02 11.65 -16.09
C GLU A 2 23.11 10.47 -15.75
N GLY A 3 23.57 9.62 -14.83
CA GLY A 3 22.76 8.58 -14.24
C GLY A 3 21.72 9.22 -13.33
N ALA A 4 20.50 9.42 -13.84
CA ALA A 4 19.38 9.92 -13.06
C ALA A 4 19.12 8.96 -11.89
N LEU A 5 19.50 9.39 -10.68
CA LEU A 5 19.18 8.70 -9.43
C LEU A 5 17.66 8.76 -9.25
N ARG A 6 16.93 7.76 -9.75
CA ARG A 6 15.48 7.69 -9.57
C ARG A 6 15.19 7.23 -8.14
N SER A 7 14.82 8.17 -7.28
CA SER A 7 14.47 7.88 -5.88
C SER A 7 13.20 7.03 -5.81
N VAL A 8 13.34 5.81 -5.29
CA VAL A 8 12.22 4.95 -4.90
C VAL A 8 11.74 5.38 -3.51
N ARG A 9 10.45 5.66 -3.37
CA ARG A 9 9.83 5.93 -2.06
C ARG A 9 9.04 4.70 -1.62
N ALA A 10 9.31 4.21 -0.41
CA ALA A 10 8.56 3.11 0.19
C ALA A 10 7.89 3.59 1.49
N LEU A 11 6.62 3.26 1.64
CA LEU A 11 5.81 3.46 2.84
C LEU A 11 5.26 2.10 3.25
N GLU A 12 5.40 1.74 4.51
CA GLU A 12 4.89 0.49 5.05
C GLU A 12 3.89 0.75 6.18
N GLY A 13 2.90 -0.13 6.31
CA GLY A 13 1.87 -0.01 7.32
C GLY A 13 1.36 -1.37 7.76
N VAL A 14 1.01 -1.45 9.05
CA VAL A 14 0.37 -2.63 9.64
C VAL A 14 -0.90 -2.17 10.33
N LEU A 15 -2.03 -2.64 9.83
CA LEU A 15 -3.35 -2.49 10.42
C LEU A 15 -3.67 -3.73 11.23
N ARG A 16 -3.95 -3.57 12.53
CA ARG A 16 -4.47 -4.63 13.40
C ARG A 16 -5.87 -4.22 13.84
N SER A 17 -6.83 -5.14 13.77
CA SER A 17 -8.14 -4.91 14.40
C SER A 17 -7.96 -4.65 15.89
N PRO A 18 -8.80 -3.80 16.51
CA PRO A 18 -8.55 -3.24 17.84
C PRO A 18 -8.64 -4.21 19.02
N GLU A 19 -8.75 -5.52 18.81
CA GLU A 19 -8.70 -6.49 19.91
C GLU A 19 -7.23 -6.83 20.25
N GLY A 20 -6.64 -5.99 21.12
CA GLY A 20 -5.65 -6.45 22.10
C GLY A 20 -4.16 -6.12 21.88
N ALA A 21 -3.72 -5.52 20.77
CA ALA A 21 -2.30 -5.19 20.63
C ALA A 21 -2.05 -3.95 19.76
N GLY A 22 -1.73 -2.83 20.42
CA GLY A 22 -1.07 -1.65 19.85
C GLY A 22 -1.54 -1.28 18.46
N THR A 23 -2.66 -0.54 18.36
CA THR A 23 -3.01 0.12 17.11
C THR A 23 -1.87 1.07 16.74
N ARG A 24 -1.04 0.71 15.76
CA ARG A 24 -0.18 1.70 15.12
C ARG A 24 -1.13 2.64 14.39
N PRO A 25 -1.01 3.97 14.58
CA PRO A 25 -1.82 4.90 13.81
C PRO A 25 -1.61 4.59 12.34
N TYR A 26 -2.71 4.58 11.59
CA TYR A 26 -2.65 4.42 10.15
C TYR A 26 -1.74 5.53 9.60
N PRO A 27 -0.61 5.18 8.94
CA PRO A 27 0.28 6.22 8.45
C PRO A 27 -0.46 7.09 7.45
N ASP A 28 -0.18 8.39 7.45
CA ASP A 28 -0.70 9.30 6.45
C ASP A 28 -0.34 8.78 5.06
N LEU A 29 -1.37 8.41 4.29
CA LEU A 29 -1.16 7.97 2.91
C LEU A 29 -0.75 9.17 2.06
N PRO A 30 0.20 9.00 1.12
CA PRO A 30 0.61 10.06 0.20
C PRO A 30 -0.61 10.63 -0.52
N SER A 31 -0.71 11.96 -0.61
CA SER A 31 -1.81 12.63 -1.33
C SER A 31 -1.86 12.23 -2.82
N GLU A 32 -0.70 11.94 -3.40
CA GLU A 32 -0.47 11.41 -4.75
C GLU A 32 -0.85 9.93 -4.95
N LEU A 33 -1.30 9.23 -3.89
CA LEU A 33 -1.73 7.84 -4.01
C LEU A 33 -3.00 7.72 -4.89
N PRO A 34 -3.00 6.86 -5.92
CA PRO A 34 -4.17 6.64 -6.75
C PRO A 34 -5.41 6.25 -5.95
N LEU A 35 -6.55 6.80 -6.34
CA LEU A 35 -7.83 6.65 -5.63
C LEU A 35 -8.18 5.18 -5.40
N ARG A 36 -7.90 4.31 -6.37
CA ARG A 36 -8.16 2.87 -6.28
C ARG A 36 -7.38 2.20 -5.15
N LEU A 37 -6.10 2.54 -4.96
CA LEU A 37 -5.29 1.97 -3.88
C LEU A 37 -5.74 2.51 -2.51
N ARG A 38 -6.13 3.79 -2.46
CA ARG A 38 -6.69 4.41 -1.26
C ARG A 38 -8.00 3.72 -0.84
N GLN A 39 -8.92 3.54 -1.78
CA GLN A 39 -10.19 2.84 -1.55
C GLN A 39 -9.95 1.40 -1.10
N PHE A 40 -9.06 0.67 -1.78
CA PHE A 40 -8.71 -0.71 -1.41
C PHE A 40 -8.22 -0.81 0.05
N LEU A 41 -7.34 0.10 0.47
CA LEU A 41 -6.84 0.10 1.84
C LEU A 41 -7.93 0.49 2.87
N ASP A 42 -8.80 1.45 2.57
CA ASP A 42 -9.91 1.83 3.47
C ASP A 42 -10.94 0.71 3.64
N GLU A 43 -11.30 0.02 2.55
CA GLU A 43 -12.20 -1.14 2.59
C GLU A 43 -11.64 -2.26 3.46
N ARG A 44 -10.34 -2.54 3.35
CA ARG A 44 -9.66 -3.60 4.09
C ARG A 44 -9.42 -3.23 5.56
N ARG A 45 -9.27 -1.93 5.87
CA ARG A 45 -9.18 -1.41 7.25
C ARG A 45 -10.34 -1.88 8.13
N ARG A 46 -11.53 -2.05 7.55
CA ARG A 46 -12.75 -2.41 8.29
C ARG A 46 -12.93 -3.92 8.49
N LYS A 47 -12.13 -4.76 7.84
CA LYS A 47 -12.40 -6.20 7.70
C LYS A 47 -11.50 -7.12 8.54
N GLY A 48 -10.37 -6.64 9.06
CA GLY A 48 -9.47 -7.48 9.86
C GLY A 48 -8.06 -6.93 10.01
N ARG A 49 -7.12 -7.82 10.34
CA ARG A 49 -5.69 -7.53 10.38
C ARG A 49 -5.10 -7.54 8.96
N LEU A 50 -4.52 -6.42 8.56
CA LEU A 50 -3.93 -6.20 7.24
C LEU A 50 -2.49 -5.69 7.38
N GLU A 51 -1.55 -6.36 6.74
CA GLU A 51 -0.19 -5.87 6.53
C GLU A 51 -0.05 -5.38 5.10
N TRP A 52 0.60 -4.23 4.91
CA TRP A 52 0.78 -3.70 3.58
C TRP A 52 2.08 -2.89 3.43
N THR A 53 2.59 -2.87 2.20
CA THR A 53 3.72 -2.05 1.79
C THR A 53 3.36 -1.38 0.48
N LEU A 54 3.51 -0.07 0.46
CA LEU A 54 3.27 0.78 -0.68
C LEU A 54 4.62 1.32 -1.18
N GLN A 55 4.94 1.05 -2.43
CA GLN A 55 6.16 1.53 -3.06
C GLN A 55 5.77 2.42 -4.25
N SER A 56 6.34 3.62 -4.31
CA SER A 56 6.28 4.48 -5.49
C SER A 56 7.63 4.41 -6.21
N ASP A 57 7.57 4.09 -7.50
CA ASP A 57 8.69 4.15 -8.42
C ASP A 57 8.29 5.02 -9.62
N PRO A 58 9.10 6.03 -10.00
CA PRO A 58 8.76 6.94 -11.09
C PRO A 58 8.68 6.29 -12.49
N LEU A 59 9.16 5.06 -12.68
CA LEU A 59 9.04 4.31 -13.95
C LEU A 59 7.90 3.29 -13.93
N ARG A 60 7.68 2.65 -12.78
CA ARG A 60 6.80 1.50 -12.59
C ARG A 60 5.48 1.89 -11.91
N GLY A 61 5.41 3.10 -11.34
CA GLY A 61 4.26 3.63 -10.63
C GLY A 61 4.16 3.13 -9.20
N TRP A 62 2.94 3.03 -8.72
CA TRP A 62 2.62 2.56 -7.39
C TRP A 62 2.48 1.04 -7.37
N VAL A 63 3.15 0.42 -6.42
CA VAL A 63 3.02 -1.00 -6.11
C VAL A 63 2.54 -1.13 -4.68
N LEU A 64 1.31 -1.63 -4.51
CA LEU A 64 0.79 -2.02 -3.21
C LEU A 64 0.95 -3.53 -3.05
N ARG A 65 1.68 -3.95 -2.02
CA ARG A 65 1.73 -5.34 -1.55
C ARG A 65 0.87 -5.43 -0.31
N TRP A 66 0.04 -6.45 -0.21
CA TRP A 66 -0.84 -6.60 0.95
C TRP A 66 -0.97 -8.06 1.35
N LYS A 67 -1.22 -8.27 2.64
CA LYS A 67 -1.46 -9.56 3.26
C LYS A 67 -2.48 -9.40 4.37
N GLU A 68 -3.58 -10.13 4.26
CA GLU A 68 -4.69 -10.12 5.20
C GLU A 68 -4.65 -11.41 6.03
N TYR A 69 -4.97 -11.27 7.30
CA TYR A 69 -4.98 -12.36 8.26
C TYR A 69 -6.38 -12.54 8.87
N THR A 70 -6.71 -13.77 9.23
CA THR A 70 -7.84 -14.06 10.14
C THR A 70 -7.51 -13.58 11.55
N MET A 71 -8.51 -13.54 12.43
CA MET A 71 -8.31 -13.19 13.85
C MET A 71 -7.36 -14.17 14.55
N GLU A 72 -7.34 -15.44 14.12
CA GLU A 72 -6.44 -16.49 14.62
C GLU A 72 -5.01 -16.37 14.07
N GLY A 73 -4.74 -15.40 13.20
CA GLY A 73 -3.42 -15.14 12.63
C GLY A 73 -3.08 -15.96 11.38
N ASN A 74 -4.04 -16.73 10.83
CA ASN A 74 -3.85 -17.43 9.56
C ASN A 74 -3.94 -16.47 8.37
N VAL A 75 -3.21 -16.75 7.29
CA VAL A 75 -3.29 -15.92 6.08
C VAL A 75 -4.63 -16.15 5.39
N ARG A 76 -5.46 -15.11 5.35
CA ARG A 76 -6.75 -15.12 4.63
C ARG A 76 -6.58 -14.81 3.16
N GLY A 77 -5.61 -13.95 2.83
CA GLY A 77 -5.32 -13.57 1.45
C GLY A 77 -4.07 -12.73 1.34
N SER A 78 -3.47 -12.71 0.16
CA SER A 78 -2.34 -11.82 -0.14
C SER A 78 -2.35 -11.46 -1.61
N GLY A 79 -1.75 -10.33 -1.95
CA GLY A 79 -1.71 -9.89 -3.33
C GLY A 79 -0.85 -8.68 -3.58
N ARG A 80 -0.83 -8.28 -4.86
CA ARG A 80 -0.14 -7.10 -5.35
C ARG A 80 -1.07 -6.33 -6.28
N LEU A 81 -1.15 -5.02 -6.09
CA LEU A 81 -1.80 -4.11 -7.01
C LEU A 81 -0.76 -3.18 -7.61
N TYR A 82 -0.89 -2.94 -8.91
CA TYR A 82 -0.02 -2.09 -9.68
C TYR A 82 -0.86 -0.97 -10.27
N GLU A 83 -0.48 0.27 -10.00
CA GLU A 83 -1.03 1.45 -10.65
C GLU A 83 0.10 2.18 -11.34
N ARG A 84 0.02 2.33 -12.66
CA ARG A 84 1.02 3.06 -13.44
C ARG A 84 1.02 4.53 -13.00
N PRO A 85 2.16 5.24 -13.06
CA PRO A 85 2.12 6.68 -13.02
C PRO A 85 1.27 7.14 -14.22
N HIS A 86 0.36 8.10 -14.04
CA HIS A 86 -0.45 8.66 -15.14
C HIS A 86 0.38 9.30 -16.28
N ALA A 87 1.71 9.28 -16.19
CA ALA A 87 2.64 10.09 -16.96
C ALA A 87 3.12 9.49 -18.30
N TRP A 88 2.40 8.56 -18.94
CA TRP A 88 2.81 8.05 -20.26
C TRP A 88 1.72 8.07 -21.34
N ILE A 89 0.62 8.78 -21.10
CA ILE A 89 -0.12 9.40 -22.20
C ILE A 89 0.33 10.87 -22.22
N ASN A 90 1.48 11.10 -22.82
CA ASN A 90 1.75 12.36 -23.47
C ASN A 90 2.10 11.98 -24.91
N ASP A 91 1.31 12.54 -25.83
CA ASP A 91 1.40 12.48 -27.29
C ASP A 91 2.85 12.48 -27.83
#